data_AF-G5S403-F1
#
_entry.id   AF-G5S403-F1
#
_cell.length_a   1.000
_cell.length_b   1.000
_cell.length_c   1.000
_cell.angle_alpha   90.00
_cell.angle_beta   90.00
_cell.angle_gamma   90.00
#
_symmetry.space_group_name_H-M   'P 1'
#
loop_
_entity.id
_entity.type
_entity.pdbx_description
1 polymer ?
#
loop_
_entity_poly.entity_id
_entity_poly.type
_entity_poly.pdbx_seq_one_letter_code
_entity_poly.pdbx_strand_id
1 'polypeptide(L)' 'LCLARPVAAPAPVAPKKSEPMLNDTESYFNKAIKDAVAKGDVDKALKLLDEAERLGSTSARSTFISSVKGKG' A
#
# COMPACT_ATOMS: atom_id res chain seq x y z
N LEU A 1 -4.94 -53.44 2.70
CA LEU A 1 -4.24 -52.47 1.82
C LEU A 1 -4.84 -51.09 2.10
N CYS A 2 -4.16 -50.20 2.82
CA CYS A 2 -4.58 -48.79 2.92
C CYS A 2 -3.34 -47.92 3.09
N LEU A 3 -2.94 -47.21 2.04
CA LEU A 3 -1.86 -46.23 2.07
C LEU A 3 -2.50 -44.84 1.97
N ALA A 4 -2.46 -44.10 3.06
CA ALA A 4 -2.84 -42.68 3.09
C ALA A 4 -1.75 -41.85 2.38
N ARG A 5 -2.15 -40.99 1.44
CA ARG A 5 -1.26 -40.10 0.69
C ARG A 5 -0.97 -38.82 1.50
N PRO A 6 0.27 -38.32 1.52
CA PRO A 6 0.57 -37.06 2.16
C PRO A 6 -0.01 -35.90 1.33
N VAL A 7 -0.79 -35.02 1.98
CA VAL A 7 -1.20 -33.74 1.40
C VAL A 7 0.01 -32.81 1.45
N ALA A 8 0.45 -32.35 0.28
CA ALA A 8 1.52 -31.36 0.16
C ALA A 8 1.02 -30.00 0.69
N ALA A 9 1.80 -29.39 1.59
CA ALA A 9 1.56 -28.03 2.08
C ALA A 9 1.85 -26.99 0.98
N PRO A 10 1.11 -25.87 0.91
CA PRO A 10 1.37 -24.84 -0.09
C PRO A 10 2.73 -24.17 0.18
N ALA A 11 3.52 -24.00 -0.87
CA ALA A 11 4.81 -23.31 -0.81
C ALA A 11 4.62 -21.79 -0.61
N PRO A 12 5.53 -21.09 0.10
CA PRO A 12 5.46 -19.66 0.27
C PRO A 12 5.64 -18.95 -1.08
N VAL A 13 4.69 -18.07 -1.42
CA VAL A 13 4.81 -17.20 -2.60
C VAL A 13 5.89 -16.15 -2.34
N ALA A 14 6.94 -16.15 -3.15
CA ALA A 14 7.95 -15.11 -3.10
C ALA A 14 7.29 -13.74 -3.39
N PRO A 15 7.62 -12.67 -2.63
CA PRO A 15 7.06 -11.36 -2.90
C PRO A 15 7.51 -10.93 -4.30
N LYS A 16 6.53 -10.73 -5.19
CA LYS A 16 6.81 -10.12 -6.50
C LYS A 16 7.41 -8.74 -6.22
N LYS A 17 8.61 -8.51 -6.73
CA LYS A 17 9.22 -7.19 -6.79
C LYS A 17 8.23 -6.30 -7.53
N SER A 18 7.61 -5.34 -6.84
CA SER A 18 6.69 -4.39 -7.46
C SER A 18 7.45 -3.65 -8.56
N GLU A 19 6.95 -3.72 -9.79
CA GLU A 19 7.45 -2.87 -10.87
C GLU A 19 7.29 -1.40 -10.45
N PRO A 20 8.13 -0.48 -10.98
CA PRO A 20 7.99 0.94 -10.66
C PRO A 20 6.55 1.38 -10.90
N MET A 21 5.95 1.96 -9.85
CA MET A 21 4.60 2.49 -9.92
C MET A 21 4.51 3.49 -11.07
N LEU A 22 3.44 3.43 -11.88
CA LEU A 22 3.24 4.40 -12.96
C LEU A 22 3.05 5.80 -12.37
N ASN A 23 3.64 6.83 -12.98
CA ASN A 23 3.58 8.21 -12.46
C ASN A 23 2.14 8.73 -12.24
N ASP A 24 1.21 8.36 -13.13
CA ASP A 24 -0.22 8.72 -12.99
C ASP A 24 -0.86 8.05 -11.77
N THR A 25 -0.46 6.80 -11.50
CA THR A 25 -0.89 6.07 -10.30
C THR A 25 -0.35 6.76 -9.05
N GLU A 26 0.92 7.18 -9.03
CA GLU A 26 1.52 7.86 -7.88
C GLU A 26 0.83 9.20 -7.58
N SER A 27 0.55 9.98 -8.62
CA SER A 27 -0.18 11.25 -8.50
C SER A 27 -1.58 11.05 -7.91
N TYR A 28 -2.28 9.98 -8.30
CA TYR A 28 -3.59 9.64 -7.75
C TYR A 28 -3.52 9.37 -6.24
N PHE A 29 -2.61 8.50 -5.79
CA PHE A 29 -2.49 8.17 -4.37
C PHE A 29 -2.07 9.38 -3.55
N ASN A 30 -1.11 10.18 -4.02
CA ASN A 30 -0.69 11.40 -3.34
C ASN A 30 -1.84 12.41 -3.15
N LYS A 31 -2.70 12.56 -4.16
CA LYS A 31 -3.90 13.40 -4.04
C LYS A 31 -4.91 12.81 -3.06
N ALA A 32 -5.19 11.52 -3.17
CA ALA A 32 -6.15 10.84 -2.30
C ALA A 32 -5.72 10.85 -0.83
N ILE A 33 -4.42 10.69 -0.54
CA ILE A 33 -3.85 10.80 0.80
C ILE A 33 -4.04 12.22 1.34
N LYS A 34 -3.68 13.26 0.57
CA LYS A 34 -3.91 14.67 0.95
C LYS A 34 -5.37 14.95 1.27
N ASP A 35 -6.28 14.51 0.40
CA ASP A 35 -7.72 14.75 0.54
C ASP A 35 -8.29 14.03 1.77
N ALA A 36 -7.89 12.78 2.02
CA ALA A 36 -8.32 12.02 3.20
C ALA A 36 -7.79 12.62 4.49
N VAL A 37 -6.51 13.03 4.51
CA VAL A 37 -5.94 13.76 5.63
C VAL A 37 -6.74 15.03 5.84
N ALA A 38 -6.90 15.92 4.86
CA ALA A 38 -7.64 17.19 5.01
C ALA A 38 -9.05 17.02 5.62
N LYS A 39 -9.74 15.92 5.32
CA LYS A 39 -11.07 15.60 5.86
C LYS A 39 -11.08 15.04 7.28
N GLY A 40 -9.93 14.66 7.82
CA GLY A 40 -9.84 13.96 9.11
C GLY A 40 -9.95 12.44 9.01
N ASP A 41 -10.08 11.90 7.78
CA ASP A 41 -10.19 10.46 7.52
C ASP A 41 -8.81 9.78 7.61
N VAL A 42 -8.16 9.83 8.78
CA VAL A 42 -6.79 9.33 8.97
C VAL A 42 -6.69 7.83 8.64
N ASP A 43 -7.68 7.04 9.05
CA ASP A 43 -7.74 5.60 8.74
C ASP A 43 -7.81 5.30 7.25
N LYS A 44 -8.40 6.19 6.46
CA LYS A 44 -8.45 6.08 5.01
C LYS A 44 -7.11 6.48 4.39
N ALA A 45 -6.51 7.56 4.90
CA ALA A 45 -5.19 8.01 4.45
C ALA A 45 -4.11 6.93 4.68
N LEU A 46 -4.16 6.21 5.80
CA LEU A 46 -3.25 5.09 6.08
C LEU A 46 -3.44 3.94 5.10
N LYS A 47 -4.68 3.52 4.81
CA LYS A 47 -4.92 2.46 3.81
C LYS A 47 -4.43 2.84 2.41
N LEU A 48 -4.60 4.10 2.03
CA LEU A 48 -4.11 4.62 0.75
C LEU A 48 -2.58 4.67 0.70
N LEU A 49 -1.94 5.02 1.82
CA LEU A 49 -0.49 4.98 1.97
C LEU A 49 0.04 3.56 1.79
N ASP A 50 -0.51 2.58 2.52
CA ASP A 50 -0.07 1.19 2.47
C ASP A 50 -0.18 0.61 1.06
N GLU A 51 -1.27 0.92 0.36
CA GLU A 51 -1.49 0.49 -1.01
C GLU A 51 -0.48 1.13 -1.98
N ALA A 52 -0.20 2.42 -1.82
CA ALA A 52 0.82 3.10 -2.62
C ALA A 52 2.22 2.52 -2.36
N GLU A 53 2.60 2.25 -1.10
CA GLU A 53 3.86 1.61 -0.74
C GLU A 53 3.96 0.18 -1.33
N ARG A 54 2.86 -0.60 -1.28
CA ARG A 54 2.76 -1.93 -1.90
C ARG A 54 3.02 -1.89 -3.40
N LEU A 55 2.55 -0.83 -4.07
CA LEU A 55 2.75 -0.60 -5.50
C LEU A 55 4.11 0.06 -5.83
N GLY A 56 4.93 0.36 -4.83
CA GLY A 56 6.29 0.90 -5.02
C GLY A 56 6.39 2.43 -5.01
N SER A 57 5.39 3.15 -4.48
CA SER A 57 5.50 4.60 -4.31
C SER A 57 6.68 4.96 -3.42
N THR A 58 7.47 5.95 -3.85
CA THR A 58 8.56 6.51 -3.05
C THR A 58 8.17 7.81 -2.35
N SER A 59 6.99 8.38 -2.68
CA SER A 59 6.54 9.68 -2.18
C SER A 59 5.28 9.65 -1.32
N ALA A 60 4.54 8.54 -1.26
CA ALA A 60 3.29 8.46 -0.50
C ALA A 60 3.48 8.73 1.00
N ARG A 61 4.54 8.17 1.62
CA ARG A 61 4.83 8.36 3.05
C ARG A 61 5.17 9.80 3.39
N SER A 62 6.04 10.44 2.61
CA SER A 62 6.40 11.85 2.83
C SER A 62 5.20 12.77 2.61
N THR A 63 4.33 12.43 1.65
CA THR A 63 3.06 13.11 1.43
C THR A 63 2.16 13.01 2.66
N PHE A 64 1.93 11.80 3.18
CA PHE A 64 1.13 11.59 4.39
C PHE A 64 1.66 12.40 5.58
N ILE A 65 2.96 12.28 5.89
CA ILE A 65 3.60 12.99 7.01
C ILE A 65 3.46 14.51 6.87
N SER A 66 3.67 15.05 5.66
CA SER A 66 3.55 16.49 5.41
C SER A 66 2.10 16.96 5.54
N SER A 67 1.13 16.18 5.06
CA SER A 67 -0.29 16.50 5.16
C SER A 67 -0.79 16.50 6.60
N VAL A 68 -0.35 15.57 7.46
CA VAL A 68 -0.78 15.56 8.86
C VAL A 68 -0.11 16.67 9.69
N LYS A 69 1.13 17.06 9.34
CA LYS A 69 1.86 18.15 9.99
C LYS A 69 1.30 19.53 9.63
N GLY A 70 0.86 19.73 8.38
CA GLY A 70 0.30 20.99 7.89
C GLY A 70 -1.14 21.28 8.29
N LYS A 71 -1.74 20.47 9.17
CA LYS A 71 -3.11 20.67 9.69
C LYS A 71 -3.23 21.72 10.81
N GLY A 72 -2.14 22.40 11.15
CA GLY A 72 -2.09 23.46 12.16
C GLY A 72 -2.12 24.85 11.54
#